data_AF-A0A849VEX7-F1
#
_entry.id   AF-A0A849VEX7-F1
#
_cell.length_a   1.000
_cell.length_b   1.000
_cell.length_c   1.000
_cell.angle_alpha   90.00
_cell.angle_beta   90.00
_cell.angle_gamma   90.00
#
_symmetry.space_group_name_H-M   'P 1'
#
loop_
_entity.id
_entity.type
_entity.pdbx_description
1 polymer ?
#
loop_
_entity_poly.entity_id
_entity_poly.type
_entity_poly.pdbx_seq_one_letter_code
_entity_poly.pdbx_strand_id
1 'polypeptide(L)'
;MRMFLMIGCLCSSFGSLAKCEGKAFTQFDFWLGKWQVYTPDNKLAGHNEISKSHNGCVINERYTTPSGFSGESLNIYDATRGVWHQTWVDNSGLLLTLEGNVVDGAMVLAGIRKNKAGQQVHERITWTANKDGSVRQLWQNKTDQQAQWQMVFDGLYKPVKE
;
A
#
# COMPACT_ATOMS: atom_id res chain seq x y z
N MET A 1 6.38 68.83 -0.43
CA MET A 1 7.18 67.79 -1.11
C MET A 1 7.70 66.78 -0.10
N ARG A 2 6.99 65.67 0.14
CA ARG A 2 7.55 64.45 0.72
C ARG A 2 6.75 63.26 0.20
N MET A 3 7.24 62.70 -0.90
CA MET A 3 6.71 61.49 -1.53
C MET A 3 7.24 60.29 -0.75
N PHE A 4 6.37 59.61 -0.01
CA PHE A 4 6.70 58.34 0.64
C PHE A 4 6.53 57.22 -0.39
N LEU A 5 7.65 56.60 -0.78
CA LEU A 5 7.66 55.43 -1.64
C LEU A 5 7.26 54.21 -0.79
N MET A 6 6.02 53.72 -0.92
CA MET A 6 5.66 52.40 -0.39
C MET A 6 6.29 51.33 -1.29
N ILE A 7 7.37 50.73 -0.82
CA ILE A 7 7.89 49.47 -1.37
C ILE A 7 6.88 48.39 -0.98
N GLY A 8 5.99 48.06 -1.92
CA GLY A 8 5.05 46.94 -1.79
C GLY A 8 5.84 45.64 -1.71
N CYS A 9 5.91 45.07 -0.51
CA CYS A 9 6.45 43.74 -0.30
C CYS A 9 5.50 42.74 -1.01
N LEU A 10 5.92 42.23 -2.16
CA LEU A 10 5.30 41.08 -2.81
C LEU A 10 5.47 39.88 -1.86
N CYS A 11 4.46 39.65 -1.01
CA CYS A 11 4.28 38.36 -0.37
C CYS A 11 3.93 37.36 -1.48
N SER A 12 4.96 36.75 -2.06
CA SER A 12 4.79 35.50 -2.79
C SER A 12 4.23 34.49 -1.82
N SER A 13 2.92 34.28 -1.85
CA SER A 13 2.28 33.13 -1.23
C SER A 13 2.87 31.91 -1.94
N PHE A 14 3.92 31.33 -1.36
CA PHE A 14 4.32 29.97 -1.68
C PHE A 14 3.11 29.12 -1.36
N GLY A 15 2.36 28.73 -2.40
CA GLY A 15 1.26 27.80 -2.25
C GLY A 15 1.81 26.60 -1.49
N SER A 16 1.28 26.35 -0.30
CA SER A 16 1.50 25.10 0.41
C SER A 16 1.29 24.00 -0.62
N LEU A 17 2.33 23.24 -0.97
CA LEU A 17 2.15 21.96 -1.64
C LEU A 17 1.03 21.28 -0.87
N ALA A 18 -0.11 21.05 -1.53
CA ALA A 18 -1.27 20.49 -0.86
C ALA A 18 -0.80 19.16 -0.27
N LYS A 19 -0.69 19.12 1.06
CA LYS A 19 -0.33 17.89 1.76
C LYS A 19 -1.46 16.90 1.46
N CYS A 20 -1.13 15.62 1.34
CA CYS A 20 -2.13 14.56 1.18
C CYS A 20 -2.94 14.42 2.46
N GLU A 21 -3.80 15.41 2.69
CA GLU A 21 -4.61 15.65 3.87
C GLU A 21 -6.06 15.26 3.56
N GLY A 22 -6.72 14.68 4.56
CA GLY A 22 -8.12 14.25 4.47
C GLY A 22 -8.29 12.75 4.64
N LYS A 23 -9.55 12.35 4.86
CA LYS A 23 -9.91 10.98 5.27
C LYS A 23 -9.48 9.93 4.23
N ALA A 24 -9.51 10.25 2.94
CA ALA A 24 -9.16 9.29 1.90
C ALA A 24 -7.69 8.88 1.95
N PHE A 25 -6.78 9.83 2.20
CA PHE A 25 -5.33 9.60 2.27
C PHE A 25 -4.89 8.82 3.52
N THR A 26 -5.77 8.65 4.50
CA THR A 26 -5.49 7.91 5.74
C THR A 26 -6.22 6.57 5.83
N GLN A 27 -6.98 6.19 4.80
CA GLN A 27 -7.76 4.95 4.78
C GLN A 27 -6.92 3.69 4.98
N PHE A 28 -5.65 3.70 4.54
CA PHE A 28 -4.75 2.56 4.64
C PHE A 28 -3.79 2.64 5.84
N ASP A 29 -3.95 3.64 6.72
CA ASP A 29 -3.01 3.92 7.82
C ASP A 29 -2.98 2.80 8.88
N PHE A 30 -4.02 1.95 8.95
CA PHE A 30 -4.07 0.82 9.88
C PHE A 30 -2.96 -0.22 9.63
N TRP A 31 -2.28 -0.16 8.49
CA TRP A 31 -1.20 -1.06 8.11
C TRP A 31 0.20 -0.51 8.42
N LEU A 32 0.31 0.78 8.77
CA LEU A 32 1.58 1.39 9.13
C LEU A 32 2.18 0.74 10.38
N GLY A 33 3.48 0.49 10.37
CA GLY A 33 4.20 -0.08 11.51
C GLY A 33 5.28 -1.08 11.11
N LYS A 34 5.86 -1.71 12.13
CA LYS A 34 6.80 -2.82 12.00
C LYS A 34 6.11 -4.11 12.40
N TRP A 35 6.28 -5.14 11.59
CA TRP A 35 5.50 -6.37 11.69
C TRP A 35 6.37 -7.61 11.61
N GLN A 36 5.99 -8.61 12.40
CA GLN A 36 6.31 -10.01 12.13
C GLN A 36 5.11 -10.65 11.44
N VAL A 37 5.33 -11.23 10.26
CA VAL A 37 4.27 -11.83 9.45
C VAL A 37 4.28 -13.34 9.65
N TYR A 38 3.13 -13.92 9.96
CA TYR A 38 2.96 -15.34 10.20
C TYR A 38 1.98 -15.97 9.21
N THR A 39 2.23 -17.20 8.81
CA THR A 39 1.27 -18.05 8.09
C THR A 39 0.17 -18.57 9.01
N PRO A 40 -0.92 -19.16 8.48
CA PRO A 40 -2.02 -19.68 9.31
C PRO A 40 -1.60 -20.82 10.26
N ASP A 41 -0.55 -21.58 9.90
CA ASP A 41 0.08 -22.59 10.76
C ASP A 41 1.12 -22.00 11.73
N ASN A 42 1.10 -20.67 11.93
CA ASN A 42 1.90 -19.91 12.89
C ASN A 42 3.43 -20.00 12.67
N LYS A 43 3.89 -20.22 11.43
CA LYS A 43 5.30 -20.09 11.05
C LYS A 43 5.63 -18.65 10.67
N LEU A 44 6.82 -18.19 11.01
CA LEU A 44 7.30 -16.86 10.61
C LEU A 44 7.52 -16.85 9.08
N ALA A 45 6.71 -16.08 8.38
CA ALA A 45 6.80 -15.87 6.94
C ALA A 45 7.84 -14.79 6.59
N GLY A 46 7.91 -13.73 7.40
CA GLY A 46 8.81 -12.61 7.14
C GLY A 46 8.66 -11.45 8.11
N HIS A 47 9.37 -10.38 7.81
CA HIS A 47 9.33 -9.09 8.49
C HIS A 47 8.90 -8.03 7.51
N ASN A 48 8.08 -7.08 7.97
CA ASN A 48 7.62 -5.98 7.15
C ASN A 48 7.74 -4.64 7.89
N GLU A 49 8.22 -3.62 7.20
CA GLU A 49 8.24 -2.23 7.68
C GLU A 49 7.45 -1.36 6.72
N ILE A 50 6.38 -0.75 7.23
CA ILE A 50 5.46 0.08 6.43
C ILE A 50 5.42 1.48 7.04
N SER A 51 5.78 2.47 6.23
CA SER A 51 5.99 3.85 6.67
C SER A 51 5.39 4.86 5.69
N LYS A 52 5.13 6.08 6.16
CA LYS A 52 4.76 7.20 5.30
C LYS A 52 5.99 7.92 4.77
N SER A 53 5.95 8.31 3.50
CA SER A 53 6.94 9.15 2.84
C SER A 53 6.26 10.29 2.06
N HIS A 54 7.06 11.20 1.48
CA HIS A 54 6.58 12.33 0.68
C HIS A 54 5.45 13.13 1.35
N ASN A 55 5.68 13.57 2.60
CA ASN A 55 4.71 14.34 3.38
C ASN A 55 3.36 13.63 3.59
N GLY A 56 3.37 12.30 3.67
CA GLY A 56 2.18 11.49 3.96
C GLY A 56 1.38 11.07 2.72
N CYS A 57 1.84 11.42 1.51
CA CYS A 57 1.20 11.04 0.26
C CYS A 57 1.44 9.58 -0.13
N VAL A 58 2.56 9.02 0.30
CA VAL A 58 2.99 7.68 -0.11
C VAL A 58 3.15 6.80 1.13
N ILE A 59 2.62 5.58 1.05
CA ILE A 59 2.94 4.51 1.99
C ILE A 59 3.95 3.59 1.31
N ASN A 60 5.12 3.45 1.93
CA ASN A 60 6.21 2.60 1.46
C ASN A 60 6.30 1.36 2.36
N GLU A 61 6.26 0.19 1.75
CA GLU A 61 6.41 -1.13 2.38
C GLU A 61 7.79 -1.70 2.05
N ARG A 62 8.47 -2.31 3.03
CA ARG A 62 9.68 -3.12 2.81
C ARG A 62 9.54 -4.47 3.49
N TYR A 63 9.50 -5.52 2.69
CA TYR A 63 9.32 -6.89 3.14
C TYR A 63 10.59 -7.72 2.96
N THR A 64 10.91 -8.53 3.95
CA THR A 64 12.02 -9.49 3.91
C THR A 64 11.64 -10.81 4.55
N THR A 65 12.28 -11.90 4.15
CA THR A 65 12.07 -13.23 4.71
C THR A 65 13.38 -13.84 5.20
N PRO A 66 13.33 -14.83 6.12
CA PRO A 66 14.53 -15.55 6.55
C PRO A 66 15.26 -16.28 5.40
N SER A 67 14.57 -16.62 4.31
CA SER A 67 15.14 -17.32 3.15
C SER A 67 15.83 -16.39 2.15
N GLY A 68 15.82 -15.08 2.38
CA GLY A 68 16.45 -14.08 1.50
C GLY A 68 15.53 -13.55 0.38
N PHE A 69 14.25 -13.94 0.35
CA PHE A 69 13.26 -13.21 -0.47
C PHE A 69 13.04 -11.81 0.10
N SER A 70 12.95 -10.81 -0.78
CA SER A 70 12.68 -9.42 -0.42
C SER A 70 11.88 -8.71 -1.50
N GLY A 71 11.03 -7.78 -1.08
CA GLY A 71 10.25 -6.93 -1.96
C GLY A 71 9.83 -5.63 -1.28
N GLU A 72 9.27 -4.72 -2.05
CA GLU A 72 8.74 -3.46 -1.56
C GLU A 72 7.51 -3.02 -2.35
N SER A 73 6.68 -2.19 -1.74
CA SER A 73 5.58 -1.53 -2.45
C SER A 73 5.49 -0.05 -2.18
N LEU A 74 5.10 0.69 -3.23
CA LEU A 74 4.67 2.08 -3.14
C LEU A 74 3.17 2.14 -3.30
N ASN A 75 2.51 2.80 -2.35
CA ASN A 75 1.07 2.93 -2.29
C ASN A 75 0.69 4.40 -2.23
N ILE A 76 -0.29 4.82 -3.03
CA ILE A 76 -0.77 6.19 -3.10
C ILE A 76 -2.28 6.24 -3.35
N TYR A 77 -2.95 7.23 -2.76
CA TYR A 77 -4.32 7.55 -3.13
C TYR A 77 -4.33 8.55 -4.29
N ASP A 78 -4.82 8.11 -5.45
CA ASP A 78 -5.03 8.97 -6.61
C ASP A 78 -6.36 9.71 -6.44
N ALA A 79 -6.27 10.95 -5.96
CA ALA A 79 -7.44 11.81 -5.74
C ALA A 79 -8.19 12.18 -7.02
N THR A 80 -7.55 12.10 -8.19
CA THR A 80 -8.20 12.43 -9.48
C THR A 80 -9.12 11.30 -9.95
N ARG A 81 -8.80 10.05 -9.57
CA ARG A 81 -9.59 8.86 -9.91
C ARG A 81 -10.37 8.29 -8.73
N GLY A 82 -10.08 8.73 -7.52
CA GLY A 82 -10.74 8.26 -6.30
C GLY A 82 -10.40 6.80 -5.99
N VAL A 83 -9.16 6.38 -6.21
CA VAL A 83 -8.70 5.00 -5.98
C VAL A 83 -7.35 4.98 -5.29
N TRP A 84 -7.12 3.96 -4.48
CA TRP A 84 -5.77 3.58 -4.05
C TRP A 84 -5.08 2.81 -5.17
N HIS A 85 -3.79 3.10 -5.35
CA HIS A 85 -2.90 2.39 -6.25
C HIS A 85 -1.74 1.81 -5.44
N GLN A 86 -1.36 0.57 -5.74
CA GLN A 86 -0.14 -0.08 -5.24
C GLN A 86 0.69 -0.57 -6.43
N THR A 87 1.99 -0.28 -6.39
CA THR A 87 2.99 -0.99 -7.20
C THR A 87 3.87 -1.81 -6.26
N TRP A 88 3.87 -3.13 -6.42
CA TRP A 88 4.77 -4.05 -5.72
C TRP A 88 5.86 -4.57 -6.67
N VAL A 89 7.08 -4.67 -6.16
CA VAL A 89 8.23 -5.29 -6.83
C VAL A 89 8.99 -6.21 -5.89
N ASP A 90 9.59 -7.27 -6.40
CA ASP A 90 10.44 -8.16 -5.60
C ASP A 90 11.63 -8.74 -6.36
N ASN A 91 12.52 -9.38 -5.59
CA ASN A 91 13.75 -9.98 -6.10
C ASN A 91 13.53 -11.28 -6.89
N SER A 92 12.29 -11.74 -7.06
CA SER A 92 11.94 -12.80 -8.03
C SER A 92 11.63 -12.24 -9.43
N GLY A 93 11.55 -10.90 -9.56
CA GLY A 93 11.21 -10.20 -10.79
C GLY A 93 9.70 -10.03 -11.00
N LEU A 94 8.89 -10.21 -9.96
CA LEU A 94 7.46 -9.92 -10.03
C LEU A 94 7.23 -8.40 -9.98
N LEU A 95 6.33 -7.93 -10.84
CA LEU A 95 5.72 -6.61 -10.78
C LEU A 95 4.21 -6.81 -10.64
N LEU A 96 3.61 -6.20 -9.62
CA LEU A 96 2.16 -6.08 -9.50
C LEU A 96 1.78 -4.60 -9.53
N THR A 97 0.77 -4.28 -10.32
CA THR A 97 0.08 -2.99 -10.32
C THR A 97 -1.37 -3.23 -9.93
N LEU A 98 -1.77 -2.75 -8.77
CA LEU A 98 -3.07 -3.03 -8.18
C LEU A 98 -3.78 -1.71 -7.89
N GLU A 99 -5.09 -1.69 -8.08
CA GLU A 99 -5.94 -0.55 -7.74
C GLU A 99 -7.21 -0.99 -7.02
N GLY A 100 -7.77 -0.10 -6.22
CA GLY A 100 -9.00 -0.39 -5.51
C GLY A 100 -9.28 0.61 -4.41
N ASN A 101 -10.01 0.16 -3.40
CA ASN A 101 -10.60 1.03 -2.38
C ASN A 101 -10.87 0.25 -1.09
N VAL A 102 -11.30 0.98 -0.06
CA VAL A 102 -11.87 0.37 1.14
C VAL A 102 -13.26 -0.20 0.82
N VAL A 103 -13.46 -1.49 1.10
CA VAL A 103 -14.73 -2.21 0.97
C VAL A 103 -15.00 -2.91 2.31
N ASP A 104 -16.14 -2.61 2.93
CA ASP A 104 -16.55 -3.19 4.22
C ASP A 104 -15.48 -3.08 5.33
N GLY A 105 -14.73 -1.98 5.34
CA GLY A 105 -13.68 -1.71 6.32
C GLY A 105 -12.33 -2.36 6.03
N ALA A 106 -12.19 -3.14 4.95
CA ALA A 106 -10.93 -3.69 4.48
C ALA A 106 -10.40 -2.93 3.26
N MET A 107 -9.09 -2.77 3.14
CA MET A 107 -8.48 -2.28 1.89
C MET A 107 -8.48 -3.43 0.88
N VAL A 108 -9.10 -3.26 -0.29
CA VAL A 108 -9.17 -4.28 -1.35
C VAL A 108 -8.59 -3.70 -2.62
N LEU A 109 -7.45 -4.24 -3.06
CA LEU A 109 -6.79 -3.86 -4.31
C LEU A 109 -6.75 -5.04 -5.27
N ALA A 110 -6.94 -4.80 -6.55
CA ALA A 110 -6.95 -5.81 -7.59
C ALA A 110 -6.24 -5.32 -8.85
N GLY A 111 -5.77 -6.26 -9.66
CA GLY A 111 -5.10 -5.95 -10.92
C GLY A 111 -4.99 -7.17 -11.81
N ILE A 112 -4.48 -6.97 -13.02
CA ILE A 112 -4.28 -8.05 -13.99
C ILE A 112 -2.83 -8.00 -14.45
N ARG A 113 -2.17 -9.16 -14.45
CA ARG A 113 -0.85 -9.33 -15.07
C ARG A 113 -0.88 -10.52 -16.02
N LYS A 114 0.18 -10.69 -16.81
CA LYS A 114 0.41 -11.89 -17.59
C LYS A 114 1.33 -12.85 -16.85
N ASN A 115 1.08 -14.16 -16.94
CA ASN A 115 2.05 -15.17 -16.51
C ASN A 115 3.06 -15.46 -17.63
N LYS A 116 4.02 -16.36 -17.38
CA LYS A 116 5.04 -16.76 -18.35
C LYS A 116 4.47 -17.39 -19.63
N ALA A 117 3.27 -17.96 -19.57
CA ALA A 117 2.55 -18.50 -20.72
C ALA A 117 1.71 -17.44 -21.47
N GLY A 118 1.80 -16.17 -21.08
CA GLY A 118 1.05 -15.06 -21.68
C GLY A 118 -0.42 -14.98 -21.27
N GLN A 119 -0.88 -15.85 -20.37
CA GLN A 119 -2.27 -15.86 -19.88
C GLN A 119 -2.51 -14.74 -18.88
N GLN A 120 -3.70 -14.15 -18.90
CA GLN A 120 -4.11 -13.19 -17.88
C GLN A 120 -4.29 -13.90 -16.53
N VAL A 121 -3.74 -13.28 -15.50
CA VAL A 121 -3.93 -13.65 -14.11
C VAL A 121 -4.49 -12.45 -13.39
N HIS A 122 -5.69 -12.62 -12.84
CA HIS A 122 -6.34 -11.66 -11.96
C HIS A 122 -5.77 -11.83 -10.57
N GLU A 123 -5.38 -10.72 -9.97
CA GLU A 123 -4.82 -10.63 -8.64
C GLU A 123 -5.79 -9.85 -7.76
N ARG A 124 -5.98 -10.28 -6.52
CA ARG A 124 -6.74 -9.55 -5.51
C ARG A 124 -6.07 -9.71 -4.16
N ILE A 125 -5.80 -8.58 -3.50
CA ILE A 125 -5.25 -8.55 -2.15
C ILE A 125 -6.20 -7.76 -1.25
N THR A 126 -6.46 -8.32 -0.08
CA THR A 126 -7.33 -7.73 0.95
C THR A 126 -6.57 -7.59 2.25
N TRP A 127 -6.51 -6.37 2.79
CA TRP A 127 -5.94 -6.07 4.10
C TRP A 127 -7.06 -5.74 5.08
N THR A 128 -7.16 -6.51 6.16
CA THR A 128 -8.18 -6.35 7.19
C THR A 128 -7.52 -6.09 8.54
N ALA A 129 -7.84 -4.97 9.18
CA ALA A 129 -7.43 -4.70 10.55
C ALA A 129 -8.25 -5.56 11.53
N ASN A 130 -7.56 -6.22 12.45
CA ASN A 130 -8.18 -7.00 13.52
C ASN A 130 -8.29 -6.18 14.82
N LYS A 131 -9.17 -6.60 15.73
CA LYS A 131 -9.41 -5.92 17.01
C LYS A 131 -8.20 -5.91 17.95
N ASP A 132 -7.28 -6.85 17.79
CA ASP A 132 -6.07 -6.98 18.61
C ASP A 132 -4.89 -6.15 18.08
N GLY A 133 -5.11 -5.34 17.03
CA GLY A 133 -4.08 -4.53 16.38
C GLY A 133 -3.25 -5.28 15.35
N SER A 134 -3.52 -6.58 15.10
CA SER A 134 -2.93 -7.30 13.97
C SER A 134 -3.62 -6.91 12.65
N VAL A 135 -2.95 -7.17 11.53
CA VAL A 135 -3.53 -7.03 10.19
C VAL A 135 -3.47 -8.38 9.48
N ARG A 136 -4.57 -8.80 8.86
CA ARG A 136 -4.56 -9.95 7.95
C ARG A 136 -4.42 -9.46 6.52
N GLN A 137 -3.47 -10.01 5.78
CA GLN A 137 -3.36 -9.87 4.33
C GLN A 137 -3.76 -11.19 3.66
N LEU A 138 -4.81 -11.16 2.86
CA LEU A 138 -5.22 -12.29 2.03
C LEU A 138 -4.96 -11.94 0.56
N TRP A 139 -3.99 -12.61 -0.07
CA TRP A 139 -3.71 -12.50 -1.49
C TRP A 139 -4.24 -13.73 -2.22
N GLN A 140 -5.07 -13.50 -3.23
CA GLN A 140 -5.64 -14.51 -4.08
C GLN A 140 -5.42 -14.20 -5.56
N ASN A 141 -5.41 -15.24 -6.38
CA ASN A 141 -5.38 -15.10 -7.83
C ASN A 141 -6.29 -16.09 -8.54
N LYS A 142 -6.54 -15.84 -9.84
CA LYS A 142 -7.17 -16.80 -10.76
C LYS A 142 -6.84 -16.45 -12.20
N THR A 143 -6.92 -17.43 -13.09
CA THR A 143 -6.93 -17.19 -14.54
C THR A 143 -8.36 -17.06 -15.07
N ASP A 144 -8.50 -16.60 -16.32
CA ASP A 144 -9.80 -16.57 -17.01
C ASP A 144 -10.46 -17.95 -17.14
N GLN A 145 -9.66 -19.03 -17.08
CA GLN A 145 -10.14 -20.42 -17.16
C GLN A 145 -10.61 -20.97 -15.81
N GLN A 146 -10.31 -20.26 -14.70
CA GLN A 146 -10.63 -20.70 -13.35
C GLN A 146 -11.78 -19.88 -12.78
N ALA A 147 -12.87 -20.56 -12.42
CA ALA A 147 -14.00 -19.90 -11.76
C ALA A 147 -13.66 -19.46 -10.32
N GLN A 148 -12.81 -20.22 -9.63
CA GLN A 148 -12.52 -20.06 -8.21
C GLN A 148 -11.19 -19.36 -7.97
N TRP A 149 -11.18 -18.43 -7.00
CA TRP A 149 -9.97 -17.80 -6.50
C TRP A 149 -9.10 -18.81 -5.73
N GLN A 150 -7.82 -18.83 -6.04
CA GLN A 150 -6.80 -19.60 -5.33
C GLN A 150 -6.07 -18.69 -4.35
N MET A 151 -5.72 -19.22 -3.18
CA MET A 151 -4.92 -18.49 -2.19
C MET A 151 -3.44 -18.51 -2.62
N VAL A 152 -2.86 -17.32 -2.76
CA VAL A 152 -1.42 -17.13 -2.99
C VAL A 152 -0.70 -16.98 -1.66
N PHE A 153 -1.27 -16.16 -0.77
CA PHE A 153 -0.70 -15.89 0.54
C PHE A 153 -1.80 -15.51 1.54
N ASP A 154 -1.65 -15.95 2.78
CA ASP A 154 -2.49 -15.55 3.92
C ASP A 154 -1.57 -15.25 5.10
N GLY A 155 -1.31 -13.96 5.29
CA GLY A 155 -0.34 -13.45 6.26
C GLY A 155 -1.03 -12.75 7.41
N LEU A 156 -0.70 -13.14 8.64
CA LEU A 156 -1.06 -12.42 9.86
C LEU A 156 0.10 -11.57 10.33
N TYR A 157 -0.05 -10.26 10.21
CA TYR A 157 0.91 -9.24 10.61
C TYR A 157 0.69 -8.97 12.10
N LYS A 158 1.64 -9.39 12.94
CA LYS A 158 1.66 -9.11 14.37
C LYS A 158 2.59 -7.92 14.62
N PRO A 159 2.13 -6.87 15.32
CA PRO A 159 2.95 -5.68 15.53
C PRO A 159 4.16 -6.03 16.40
N VAL A 160 5.33 -5.54 16.00
CA VAL A 160 6.52 -5.58 16.85
C VAL A 160 6.32 -4.55 17.96
N LYS A 161 6.29 -5.01 19.21
CA LYS A 161 6.27 -4.11 20.37
C LYS A 161 7.69 -3.59 20.59
N GLU A 162 7.83 -2.27 20.67
CA GLU A 162 9.05 -1.61 21.18
C GLU A 162 9.23 -1.86 22.68
#